data_AF-F3FWX6-F1
#
_entry.id   AF-F3FWX6-F1
#
_cell.length_a   1.000
_cell.length_b   1.000
_cell.length_c   1.000
_cell.angle_alpha   90.00
_cell.angle_beta   90.00
_cell.angle_gamma   90.00
#
_symmetry.space_group_name_H-M   'P 1'
#
loop_
_entity.id
_entity.type
_entity.pdbx_description
1 polymer ?
#
loop_
_entity_poly.entity_id
_entity_poly.type
_entity_poly.pdbx_seq_one_letter_code
_entity_poly.pdbx_strand_id
1 'polypeptide(L)' 'SAASLVHLAWGQVLANVSSKCDVVFGTVLMGRMQSGEGADRAMGMFINTLPLRVDVGAITVVEGLKTTHERLTALLGHE' A
#
# COMPACT_ATOMS: atom_id res chain seq x y z
N SER A 1 -5.47 -3.19 8.26
CA SER A 1 -6.65 -2.51 7.70
C SER A 1 -7.16 -3.24 6.47
N ALA A 2 -8.36 -2.92 5.96
CA ALA A 2 -8.88 -3.50 4.72
C ALA A 2 -7.94 -3.27 3.52
N ALA A 3 -7.36 -2.07 3.41
CA ALA A 3 -6.34 -1.76 2.41
C ALA A 3 -5.16 -2.74 2.49
N SER A 4 -4.57 -2.96 3.67
CA SER A 4 -3.44 -3.90 3.83
C SER A 4 -3.79 -5.33 3.42
N LEU A 5 -5.02 -5.78 3.69
CA LEU A 5 -5.48 -7.11 3.28
C LEU A 5 -5.53 -7.24 1.76
N VAL A 6 -6.11 -6.25 1.08
CA VAL A 6 -6.21 -6.24 -0.39
C VAL A 6 -4.83 -6.15 -1.04
N HIS A 7 -3.91 -5.34 -0.49
CA HIS A 7 -2.54 -5.23 -1.01
C HIS A 7 -1.75 -6.53 -0.82
N LEU A 8 -1.89 -7.21 0.32
CA LEU A 8 -1.25 -8.51 0.53
C LEU A 8 -1.81 -9.56 -0.44
N ALA A 9 -3.14 -9.61 -0.61
CA ALA A 9 -3.78 -10.53 -1.54
C ALA A 9 -3.32 -10.28 -2.99
N TRP A 10 -3.19 -9.01 -3.39
CA TRP A 10 -2.65 -8.65 -4.70
C TRP A 10 -1.18 -9.06 -4.85
N GLY A 11 -0.37 -8.85 -3.81
CA GLY A 11 1.01 -9.35 -3.75
C GLY A 11 1.09 -10.86 -3.97
N GLN A 12 0.18 -11.63 -3.37
CA GLN A 12 0.11 -13.08 -3.55
C GLN A 12 -0.21 -13.49 -5.00
N VAL A 13 -1.14 -12.78 -5.65
CA VAL A 13 -1.46 -13.01 -7.07
C VAL A 13 -0.24 -12.74 -7.94
N LEU A 14 0.42 -11.59 -7.75
CA LEU A 14 1.60 -11.21 -8.51
C LEU A 14 2.74 -12.20 -8.32
N ALA A 15 2.98 -12.65 -7.09
CA ALA A 15 3.99 -13.64 -6.78
C ALA A 15 3.77 -14.97 -7.51
N ASN A 16 2.52 -15.44 -7.53
CA ASN A 16 2.15 -16.68 -8.22
C ASN A 16 2.36 -16.57 -9.74
N VAL A 17 1.93 -15.47 -10.36
CA VAL A 17 2.05 -15.32 -11.83
C VAL A 17 3.47 -14.99 -12.30
N SER A 18 4.30 -14.40 -11.42
CA SER A 18 5.68 -14.03 -11.74
C SER A 18 6.74 -15.01 -11.22
N SER A 19 6.34 -16.02 -10.44
CA SER A 19 7.26 -16.93 -9.73
C SER A 19 8.28 -16.17 -8.88
N LYS A 20 7.84 -15.13 -8.18
CA LYS A 20 8.67 -14.31 -7.27
C LYS A 20 8.08 -14.33 -5.87
N CYS A 21 8.92 -14.48 -4.85
CA CYS A 21 8.47 -14.39 -3.45
C CYS A 21 8.41 -12.95 -2.92
N ASP A 22 8.91 -11.99 -3.69
CA ASP A 22 8.97 -10.58 -3.35
C ASP A 22 8.60 -9.76 -4.58
N VAL A 23 7.56 -8.94 -4.43
CA VAL A 23 6.95 -8.19 -5.55
C VAL A 23 6.82 -6.72 -5.19
N VAL A 24 6.98 -5.87 -6.19
CA VAL A 24 6.78 -4.42 -6.07
C VAL A 24 5.73 -4.00 -7.07
N PHE A 25 4.75 -3.21 -6.63
CA PHE A 25 3.73 -2.64 -7.48
C PHE A 25 3.34 -1.24 -6.99
N GLY A 26 2.73 -0.44 -7.86
CA GLY A 26 2.24 0.89 -7.48
C GLY A 26 0.99 0.79 -6.61
N THR A 27 0.94 1.55 -5.53
CA THR A 27 -0.27 1.82 -4.76
C THR A 27 -0.66 3.28 -4.90
N VAL A 28 -1.96 3.53 -5.06
CA VAL A 28 -2.50 4.89 -5.15
C VAL A 28 -2.86 5.37 -3.76
N LEU A 29 -2.27 6.50 -3.36
CA LEU A 29 -2.60 7.20 -2.14
C LEU A 29 -3.27 8.54 -2.49
N MET A 30 -4.28 8.87 -1.70
CA MET A 30 -4.99 10.15 -1.78
C MET A 30 -4.33 11.08 -0.78
N GLY A 31 -3.49 11.98 -1.29
CA GLY A 31 -2.80 12.96 -0.48
C GLY A 31 -3.79 13.83 0.29
N ARG A 32 -3.43 14.11 1.54
CA ARG A 32 -3.96 15.20 2.40
C ARG A 32 -5.18 14.89 3.30
N MET A 33 -5.20 13.73 3.95
CA MET A 33 -6.04 13.52 5.16
C MET A 33 -5.78 14.53 6.30
N GLN A 34 -4.69 15.31 6.24
CA GLN A 34 -4.29 16.31 7.26
C GLN A 34 -4.44 17.77 6.80
N SER A 35 -4.97 18.04 5.61
CA SER A 35 -5.26 19.44 5.28
C SER A 35 -6.54 19.84 6.02
N GLY A 36 -6.37 20.78 6.96
CA GLY A 36 -7.45 21.25 7.83
C GLY A 36 -8.64 21.86 7.08
N GLU A 37 -9.54 22.49 7.84
CA GLU A 37 -10.79 23.07 7.34
C GLU A 37 -10.60 23.80 5.99
N GLY A 38 -11.13 23.21 4.91
CA GLY A 38 -11.04 23.75 3.55
C GLY A 38 -10.37 22.85 2.51
N ALA A 39 -9.78 21.71 2.88
CA ALA A 39 -9.17 20.77 1.94
C ALA A 39 -10.14 20.15 0.93
N ASP A 40 -11.40 19.94 1.32
CA ASP A 40 -12.48 19.48 0.42
C ASP A 40 -12.77 20.45 -0.74
N ARG A 41 -12.27 21.70 -0.68
CA ARG A 41 -12.49 22.74 -1.68
C ARG A 41 -11.31 22.96 -2.63
N ALA A 42 -10.20 22.26 -2.44
CA ALA A 42 -9.09 22.30 -3.38
C ALA A 42 -9.40 21.32 -4.53
N MET A 43 -9.73 21.81 -5.72
CA MET A 43 -9.74 20.99 -6.93
C MET A 43 -8.30 20.85 -7.46
N GLY A 44 -7.75 19.64 -7.45
CA GLY A 44 -6.40 19.32 -7.94
C GLY A 44 -6.12 17.81 -7.95
N MET A 45 -5.08 17.36 -8.66
CA MET A 45 -4.63 15.96 -8.61
C MET A 45 -3.89 15.69 -7.30
N PHE A 46 -4.60 15.22 -6.28
CA PHE A 46 -4.04 14.75 -5.00
C PHE A 46 -3.72 13.26 -5.03
N ILE A 47 -3.47 12.71 -6.22
CA ILE A 47 -3.18 11.29 -6.43
C ILE A 47 -1.66 11.14 -6.48
N ASN A 48 -1.11 10.33 -5.57
CA ASN A 48 0.27 9.90 -5.64
C ASN A 48 0.31 8.38 -5.88
N THR A 49 1.20 7.92 -6.77
CA THR A 49 1.45 6.49 -6.96
C THR A 49 2.82 6.18 -6.40
N LEU A 50 2.86 5.46 -5.28
CA LEU A 50 4.11 5.08 -4.62
C LEU A 50 4.37 3.58 -4.77
N PRO A 51 5.64 3.15 -4.82
CA PRO A 51 5.97 1.74 -4.85
C PRO A 51 5.67 1.10 -3.49
N LEU A 52 4.88 0.03 -3.49
CA LEU A 52 4.71 -0.87 -2.35
C LEU A 52 5.40 -2.19 -2.66
N ARG A 53 6.35 -2.56 -1.80
CA ARG A 53 6.96 -3.89 -1.79
C ARG A 53 6.16 -4.81 -0.87
N VAL A 54 5.93 -6.05 -1.27
CA VAL A 54 5.27 -7.10 -0.47
C VAL A 54 6.07 -8.39 -0.58
N ASP A 55 6.42 -8.97 0.57
CA ASP A 55 7.02 -10.30 0.68
C ASP A 55 5.90 -11.31 0.97
N VAL A 56 5.83 -12.39 0.18
CA VAL A 56 4.87 -13.49 0.34
C VAL A 56 5.57 -14.85 0.43
N GLY A 57 6.86 -14.86 0.75
CA GLY A 57 7.66 -16.05 0.94
C GLY A 57 7.29 -16.82 2.22
N ALA A 58 8.30 -17.25 2.98
CA ALA A 58 8.11 -18.12 4.14
C ALA A 58 7.62 -17.37 5.41
N ILE A 59 6.59 -16.54 5.28
CA ILE A 59 5.94 -15.83 6.39
C ILE A 59 4.48 -16.23 6.50
N THR A 60 3.93 -16.16 7.71
CA THR A 60 2.49 -16.40 7.90
C THR A 60 1.68 -15.25 7.30
N VAL A 61 0.41 -15.53 6.95
CA VAL A 61 -0.51 -14.49 6.46
C VAL A 61 -0.65 -13.35 7.46
N VAL A 62 -0.63 -13.64 8.76
CA VAL A 62 -0.75 -12.64 9.83
C VAL A 62 0.48 -11.73 9.86
N GLU A 63 1.69 -12.28 9.74
CA GLU A 63 2.93 -11.51 9.66
C GLU A 63 3.01 -10.68 8.39
N GLY A 64 2.64 -11.27 7.25
CA GLY A 64 2.56 -10.55 5.97
C GLY A 64 1.58 -9.39 6.02
N LEU A 65 0.44 -9.57 6.68
CA LEU A 65 -0.57 -8.52 6.83
C LEU A 65 -0.08 -7.37 7.72
N LYS A 66 0.58 -7.68 8.84
CA LYS A 66 1.18 -6.68 9.73
C LYS A 66 2.28 -5.89 9.01
N THR A 67 3.19 -6.59 8.34
CA THR A 67 4.28 -5.96 7.58
C THR A 67 3.75 -5.08 6.46
N THR A 68 2.73 -5.54 5.72
CA THR A 68 2.09 -4.76 4.66
C THR A 68 1.40 -3.51 5.23
N HIS A 69 0.78 -3.63 6.41
CA HIS A 69 0.18 -2.50 7.10
C HIS A 69 1.21 -1.46 7.54
N GLU A 70 2.32 -1.88 8.12
CA GLU A 70 3.43 -1.00 8.50
C GLU A 70 4.00 -0.26 7.28
N ARG A 71 4.22 -0.95 6.16
CA ARG A 71 4.72 -0.34 4.92
C ARG A 71 3.74 0.70 4.36
N LEU A 72 2.45 0.38 4.31
CA LEU A 72 1.42 1.33 3.86
C LEU A 72 1.36 2.57 4.76
N THR A 73 1.44 2.40 6.07
CA THR A 73 1.45 3.53 7.03
C THR A 73 2.72 4.36 6.88
N ALA A 74 3.88 3.73 6.66
CA ALA A 74 5.13 4.46 6.42
C ALA A 74 5.06 5.33 5.16
N LEU A 75 4.37 4.86 4.10
CA LEU A 75 4.15 5.64 2.88
C LEU A 75 3.32 6.92 3.15
N LEU A 76 2.40 6.91 4.11
CA LEU A 76 1.65 8.12 4.51
C LEU A 76 2.56 9.19 5.15
N GLY A 77 3.71 8.81 5.71
CA GLY A 77 4.71 9.76 6.22
C GLY A 77 5.63 10.34 5.13
N HIS A 78 5.49 9.84 3.90
CA HIS A 78 6.20 10.32 2.71
C HIS A 78 5.28 11.06 1.72
N GLU A 79 4.01 11.29 2.10
CA GLU A 79 3.14 12.32 1.50
C GLU A 79 3.45 13.71 2.05
#